data_AF-A0A414CCY8-F1
#
_entry.id   AF-A0A414CCY8-F1
#
_cell.length_a   1.000
_cell.length_b   1.000
_cell.length_c   1.000
_cell.angle_alpha   90.00
_cell.angle_beta   90.00
_cell.angle_gamma   90.00
#
_symmetry.space_group_name_H-M   'P 1'
#
loop_
_entity.id
_entity.type
_entity.pdbx_description
1 polymer ?
#
loop_
_entity_poly.entity_id
_entity_poly.type
_entity_poly.pdbx_seq_one_letter_code
_entity_poly.pdbx_strand_id
1 'polypeptide(L)'
;MASSKEYLDFILEQLSDLEEISYRAMMGEYIIYYRGKIIGGIYDDRFLVKPVKSAIAYMPNVEYELPYEGAKEMLLVDDVDNKEYLTGLFNSMYDELPEPKSNKKK
;
A
#
# COMPACT_ATOMS: atom_id res chain seq x y z
N MET A 1 7.36 -14.50 -7.85
CA MET A 1 7.30 -13.97 -9.23
C MET A 1 7.57 -12.48 -9.20
N ALA A 2 7.98 -11.89 -10.33
CA ALA A 2 7.98 -10.44 -10.47
C ALA A 2 6.53 -9.95 -10.66
N SER A 3 6.19 -8.81 -10.07
CA SER A 3 4.86 -8.22 -10.22
C SER A 3 4.72 -7.63 -11.62
N SER A 4 3.54 -7.77 -12.22
CA SER A 4 3.28 -7.25 -13.55
C SER A 4 3.04 -5.75 -13.51
N LYS A 5 3.57 -5.03 -14.49
CA LYS A 5 3.33 -3.58 -14.61
C LYS A 5 1.84 -3.29 -14.82
N GLU A 6 1.10 -4.21 -15.43
CA GLU A 6 -0.36 -4.12 -15.62
C GLU A 6 -1.11 -4.06 -14.29
N TYR A 7 -0.74 -4.91 -13.32
CA TYR A 7 -1.35 -4.89 -12.00
C TYR A 7 -1.00 -3.61 -11.23
N LEU A 8 0.24 -3.11 -11.35
CA LEU A 8 0.60 -1.80 -10.82
C LEU A 8 -0.31 -0.69 -11.39
N ASP A 9 -0.49 -0.66 -12.71
CA ASP A 9 -1.30 0.36 -13.37
C ASP A 9 -2.75 0.30 -12.90
N PHE A 10 -3.30 -0.92 -12.77
CA PHE A 10 -4.61 -1.15 -12.17
C PHE A 10 -4.71 -0.57 -10.76
N ILE A 11 -3.78 -0.90 -9.87
CA ILE A 11 -3.80 -0.36 -8.49
C ILE A 11 -3.67 1.17 -8.49
N LEU A 12 -2.84 1.76 -9.36
CA LEU A 12 -2.74 3.21 -9.48
C LEU A 12 -4.04 3.85 -9.97
N GLU A 13 -4.75 3.21 -10.89
CA GLU A 13 -6.06 3.66 -11.37
C GLU A 13 -7.14 3.60 -10.27
N GLN A 14 -7.08 2.58 -9.40
CA GLN A 14 -7.96 2.47 -8.25
C GLN A 14 -7.65 3.55 -7.20
N LEU A 15 -6.37 3.82 -6.97
CA LEU A 15 -5.89 4.86 -6.06
C LEU A 15 -5.91 6.27 -6.66
N SER A 16 -6.43 6.45 -7.88
CA SER A 16 -6.42 7.76 -8.55
C SER A 16 -7.34 8.80 -7.89
N ASP A 17 -8.24 8.38 -7.01
CA ASP A 17 -9.07 9.25 -6.16
C ASP A 17 -8.26 9.88 -5.00
N LEU A 18 -7.14 9.24 -4.62
CA LEU A 18 -6.25 9.71 -3.58
C LEU A 18 -5.20 10.68 -4.14
N GLU A 19 -5.06 11.83 -3.50
CA GLU A 19 -4.05 12.81 -3.87
C GLU A 19 -2.63 12.36 -3.42
N GLU A 20 -1.61 12.71 -4.22
CA GLU A 20 -0.19 12.45 -3.93
C GLU A 20 0.18 10.96 -3.77
N ILE A 21 -0.43 10.08 -4.57
CA ILE A 21 0.04 8.70 -4.74
C ILE A 21 1.29 8.67 -5.61
N SER A 22 2.27 7.90 -5.20
CA SER A 22 3.51 7.67 -5.95
C SER A 22 3.97 6.23 -5.76
N TYR A 23 4.78 5.70 -6.66
CA TYR A 23 5.32 4.36 -6.52
C TYR A 23 6.82 4.33 -6.80
N ARG A 24 7.49 3.28 -6.30
CA ARG A 24 8.90 3.01 -6.56
C ARG A 24 9.09 1.53 -6.88
N ALA A 25 9.60 1.24 -8.07
CA ALA A 25 9.99 -0.11 -8.42
C ALA A 25 11.31 -0.49 -7.70
N MET A 26 11.36 -1.68 -7.10
CA MET A 26 12.55 -2.24 -6.48
C MET A 26 12.56 -3.77 -6.69
N MET A 27 13.60 -4.29 -7.35
CA MET A 27 13.84 -5.73 -7.55
C MET A 27 12.71 -6.55 -8.21
N GLY A 28 11.76 -5.92 -8.89
CA GLY A 28 10.62 -6.60 -9.53
C GLY A 28 9.31 -6.49 -8.74
N GLU A 29 9.35 -5.78 -7.62
CA GLU A 29 8.19 -5.39 -6.82
C GLU A 29 7.99 -3.87 -6.88
N TYR A 30 6.82 -3.40 -6.42
CA TYR A 30 6.49 -1.98 -6.42
C TYR A 30 6.12 -1.52 -5.03
N ILE A 31 6.77 -0.48 -4.53
CA ILE A 31 6.43 0.14 -3.25
C ILE A 31 5.51 1.32 -3.53
N ILE A 32 4.37 1.38 -2.85
CA ILE A 32 3.42 2.49 -2.96
C ILE A 32 3.63 3.48 -1.81
N TYR A 33 3.59 4.75 -2.19
CA TYR A 33 3.69 5.90 -1.32
C TYR A 33 2.39 6.69 -1.40
N TYR A 34 1.89 7.10 -0.24
CA TYR A 34 0.74 7.99 -0.12
C TYR A 34 1.17 9.24 0.65
N ARG A 35 1.07 10.41 0.00
CA ARG A 35 1.50 11.71 0.55
C ARG A 35 2.92 11.66 1.13
N GLY A 36 3.82 11.02 0.38
CA GLY A 36 5.23 10.79 0.72
C GLY A 36 5.51 9.67 1.73
N LYS A 37 4.50 9.08 2.39
CA LYS A 37 4.65 7.99 3.37
C LYS A 37 4.54 6.63 2.71
N ILE A 38 5.31 5.64 3.18
CA ILE A 38 5.21 4.26 2.69
C ILE A 38 3.99 3.59 3.33
N ILE A 39 2.94 3.39 2.53
CA ILE A 39 1.69 2.73 2.92
C ILE A 39 1.79 1.21 2.74
N GLY A 40 2.44 0.76 1.67
CA GLY A 40 2.44 -0.63 1.26
C GLY A 40 3.22 -0.85 -0.04
N GLY A 41 2.92 -1.94 -0.72
CA GLY A 41 3.52 -2.31 -1.99
C GLY A 41 2.79 -3.47 -2.65
N ILE A 42 3.19 -3.75 -3.88
CA ILE A 42 2.73 -4.85 -4.70
C ILE A 42 3.83 -5.90 -4.74
N TYR A 43 3.47 -7.11 -4.35
CA TYR A 43 4.34 -8.25 -4.24
C TYR A 43 3.64 -9.48 -4.83
N ASP A 44 4.23 -10.10 -5.85
CA ASP A 44 3.63 -11.27 -6.51
C ASP A 44 2.21 -10.99 -7.05
N ASP A 45 1.99 -9.80 -7.64
CA ASP A 45 0.67 -9.33 -8.10
C ASP A 45 -0.40 -9.27 -6.99
N ARG A 46 0.03 -9.11 -5.73
CA ARG A 46 -0.83 -8.88 -4.57
C ARG A 46 -0.55 -7.54 -3.94
N PHE A 47 -1.60 -6.82 -3.56
CA PHE A 47 -1.46 -5.54 -2.89
C PHE A 47 -1.38 -5.73 -1.37
N LEU A 48 -0.21 -5.41 -0.79
CA LEU A 48 0.09 -5.58 0.62
C LEU A 48 0.30 -4.23 1.29
N VAL A 49 -0.40 -3.96 2.38
CA VAL A 49 -0.26 -2.72 3.16
C VAL A 49 0.27 -2.98 4.57
N LYS A 50 0.83 -1.96 5.21
CA LYS A 50 1.34 -2.12 6.58
C LYS A 50 0.22 -2.46 7.58
N PRO A 51 0.50 -3.35 8.56
CA PRO A 51 -0.45 -3.65 9.63
C PRO A 51 -0.49 -2.52 10.67
N VAL A 52 -1.18 -1.42 10.35
CA VAL A 52 -1.47 -0.32 11.30
C VAL A 52 -2.83 -0.53 11.94
N LYS A 53 -3.06 0.01 13.15
CA LYS A 53 -4.28 -0.29 13.91
C LYS A 53 -5.54 0.14 13.17
N SER A 54 -5.49 1.26 12.46
CA SER A 54 -6.57 1.77 11.63
C SER A 54 -6.87 0.82 10.48
N ALA A 55 -5.85 0.25 9.82
CA ALA A 55 -6.06 -0.74 8.76
C ALA A 55 -6.69 -2.02 9.31
N ILE A 56 -6.21 -2.50 10.46
CA ILE A 56 -6.73 -3.72 11.10
C ILE A 56 -8.17 -3.49 11.59
N ALA A 57 -8.48 -2.31 12.10
CA ALA A 57 -9.83 -1.94 12.53
C ALA A 57 -10.78 -1.74 11.33
N TYR A 58 -10.26 -1.21 10.22
CA TYR A 58 -11.01 -1.05 8.97
C TYR A 58 -11.26 -2.39 8.28
N MET A 59 -10.31 -3.34 8.43
CA MET A 59 -10.32 -4.64 7.79
C MET A 59 -10.22 -5.77 8.85
N PRO A 60 -11.26 -5.99 9.66
CA PRO A 60 -11.20 -6.93 10.78
C PRO A 60 -10.98 -8.40 10.37
N ASN A 61 -11.27 -8.76 9.11
CA ASN A 61 -11.08 -10.10 8.56
C ASN A 61 -9.96 -10.14 7.51
N VAL A 62 -9.00 -9.21 7.56
CA VAL A 62 -7.90 -9.18 6.59
C VAL A 62 -6.90 -10.30 6.84
N GLU A 63 -6.37 -10.86 5.75
CA GLU A 63 -5.33 -11.88 5.84
C GLU A 63 -3.94 -11.25 6.00
N TYR A 64 -3.12 -11.87 6.83
CA TYR A 64 -1.73 -11.48 7.00
C TYR A 64 -0.86 -12.31 6.08
N GLU A 65 -0.08 -11.63 5.27
CA GLU A 65 0.72 -12.27 4.24
C GLU A 65 2.16 -11.78 4.26
N LEU A 66 3.08 -12.66 3.90
CA LEU A 66 4.49 -12.36 3.83
C LEU A 66 4.84 -12.00 2.38
N PRO A 67 5.36 -10.78 2.11
CA PRO A 67 5.77 -10.41 0.75
C PRO A 67 6.89 -11.33 0.21
N TYR A 68 7.75 -11.83 1.09
CA TYR A 68 8.76 -12.85 0.81
C TYR A 68 9.18 -13.57 2.09
N GLU A 69 9.84 -14.73 1.98
CA GLU A 69 10.32 -15.49 3.13
C GLU A 69 11.26 -14.65 4.01
N GLY A 70 10.96 -14.55 5.30
CA GLY A 70 11.73 -13.76 6.27
C GLY A 70 11.37 -12.26 6.32
N ALA A 71 10.41 -11.81 5.51
CA ALA A 71 9.84 -10.47 5.64
C ALA A 71 8.92 -10.35 6.86
N LYS A 72 8.44 -9.13 7.13
CA LYS A 72 7.37 -8.92 8.10
C LYS A 72 6.02 -9.15 7.44
N GLU A 73 5.09 -9.67 8.23
CA GLU A 73 3.69 -9.81 7.84
C GLU A 73 3.09 -8.45 7.47
N MET A 74 2.36 -8.43 6.36
CA MET A 74 1.63 -7.30 5.82
C MET A 74 0.17 -7.69 5.63
N LEU A 75 -0.72 -6.71 5.57
CA LEU A 75 -2.14 -6.96 5.36
C LEU A 75 -2.40 -7.11 3.87
N LEU A 76 -2.97 -8.23 3.46
CA LEU A 76 -3.41 -8.47 2.09
C LEU A 76 -4.71 -7.72 1.83
N VAL A 77 -4.66 -6.77 0.89
CA VAL A 77 -5.85 -6.04 0.45
C VAL A 77 -6.45 -6.79 -0.75
N ASP A 78 -7.52 -7.54 -0.51
CA ASP A 78 -8.27 -8.24 -1.56
C ASP A 78 -9.26 -7.30 -2.27
N ASP A 79 -9.86 -6.36 -1.52
CA ASP A 79 -10.88 -5.42 -2.00
C ASP A 79 -10.27 -4.20 -2.74
N VAL A 80 -9.36 -4.47 -3.68
CA VAL A 80 -8.67 -3.43 -4.47
C VAL A 80 -9.54 -2.83 -5.58
N ASP A 81 -10.65 -3.48 -5.95
CA ASP A 81 -11.60 -3.01 -6.96
C ASP A 81 -12.48 -1.85 -6.44
N ASN A 82 -12.55 -1.67 -5.12
CA ASN A 82 -13.41 -0.68 -4.48
C ASN A 82 -12.62 0.58 -4.11
N LYS A 83 -12.71 1.59 -4.99
CA LYS A 83 -12.03 2.89 -4.80
C LYS A 83 -12.41 3.58 -3.49
N GLU A 84 -13.70 3.59 -3.15
CA GLU A 84 -14.20 4.25 -1.93
C GLU A 84 -13.62 3.59 -0.68
N TYR A 85 -13.54 2.26 -0.69
CA TYR A 85 -12.94 1.48 0.38
C TYR A 85 -11.44 1.75 0.51
N LEU A 86 -10.69 1.72 -0.59
CA LEU A 86 -9.26 2.04 -0.61
C LEU A 86 -8.99 3.47 -0.14
N THR A 87 -9.78 4.44 -0.60
CA THR A 87 -9.65 5.84 -0.19
C THR A 87 -9.84 6.00 1.31
N GLY A 88 -10.89 5.38 1.87
CA GLY A 88 -11.15 5.40 3.32
C GLY A 88 -10.05 4.71 4.13
N LEU A 89 -9.56 3.56 3.64
CA LEU A 89 -8.47 2.82 4.25
C LEU A 89 -7.19 3.66 4.29
N PHE A 90 -6.75 4.21 3.16
CA PHE A 90 -5.51 4.98 3.05
C PHE A 90 -5.55 6.24 3.91
N ASN A 91 -6.68 6.97 3.90
CA ASN A 91 -6.87 8.13 4.76
C ASN A 91 -6.78 7.77 6.25
N SER A 92 -7.42 6.67 6.65
CA SER A 92 -7.39 6.21 8.05
C SER A 92 -5.98 5.77 8.46
N MET A 93 -5.27 5.08 7.57
CA MET A 93 -3.89 4.64 7.81
C MET A 93 -2.90 5.81 7.89
N TYR A 94 -3.11 6.86 7.09
CA TYR A 94 -2.13 7.94 6.91
C TYR A 94 -1.70 8.62 8.20
N ASP A 95 -2.62 8.80 9.15
CA ASP A 95 -2.34 9.42 10.45
C ASP A 95 -1.36 8.58 11.28
N GLU A 96 -1.48 7.25 11.21
CA GLU A 96 -0.63 6.31 11.94
C GLU A 96 0.66 5.94 11.22
N LEU A 97 0.76 6.22 9.92
CA LEU A 97 1.97 5.93 9.17
C LEU A 97 3.13 6.83 9.64
N PRO A 98 4.35 6.27 9.76
CA PRO A 98 5.51 7.04 10.15
C PRO A 98 5.70 8.20 9.17
N GLU A 99 5.99 9.38 9.72
CA GLU A 99 6.18 10.59 8.94
C GLU A 99 7.22 10.35 7.84
N PRO A 100 6.97 10.87 6.62
CA PRO A 100 7.96 10.77 5.59
C PRO A 100 9.18 11.53 6.10
N LYS A 101 10.38 10.94 6.02
CA LYS A 101 11.61 11.65 6.38
C LYS A 101 11.59 12.98 5.64
N SER A 102 11.28 14.07 6.36
CA SER A 102 11.17 15.39 5.77
C SER A 102 12.58 15.74 5.36
N ASN A 103 12.90 15.51 4.09
CA ASN A 103 14.12 16.03 3.53
C ASN A 103 13.90 17.53 3.49
N LYS A 104 14.41 18.23 4.51
CA LYS A 104 14.49 19.70 4.53
C LYS A 104 15.13 20.11 3.21
N LYS A 105 14.32 20.52 2.23
CA LYS A 105 14.82 21.29 1.10
C LYS A 105 15.14 22.67 1.67
N LYS A 106 16.45 22.96 1.70
CA LYS A 106 16.99 24.33 1.82
C LYS A 106 16.47 25.19 0.70
#